data_AF-A0A183B2R4-F1
#
_entry.id   AF-A0A183B2R4-F1
#
_cell.length_a   1.000
_cell.length_b   1.000
_cell.length_c   1.000
_cell.angle_alpha   90.00
_cell.angle_beta   90.00
_cell.angle_gamma   90.00
#
_symmetry.space_group_name_H-M   'P 1'
#
loop_
_entity.id
_entity.type
_entity.pdbx_description
1 polymer ?
#
loop_
_entity_poly.entity_id
_entity_poly.type
_entity_poly.pdbx_seq_one_letter_code
_entity_poly.pdbx_strand_id
1 'polypeptide(L)'
;LPEHVAMLKANGGIEMAEEYESLETGVGLTWKNANLEVNRPKNRYANVVAYDHSRVLLSQIGDVAGSDYINANYIDGYQRSKAYIATQGPLPETFYDFWRMVWEQNAYVIVMMTRLEERARVKCDQYWPTRGVDTYTSSHQSKINPAPMYKVTLKDTAEFAYYTLRTFTLERRHDPDSGMDLVPSRMNSRTDLTNGTTPSGVESREIKQFQFTAWPDYGTPDHAQPLLLFIRRVTQVRAHILHQLQQERLANGDSIGSAPRGTGVDLLRTNSPQPASEMGPTIVHCSAGVGRTGAFIVIDSQLERLRHEKSVDIYGSVGRMRNQRNFMVQTEEQYTFLYDVFVEAVTVHGTEVTAHGLYNHVVKLRQTAPTNLLVQNKSVANGLQDSTTTTTTTTGNKMLASGQSGLELEFNVSFLFKESEFPFGAHDIPTGTVLLRNNKFFSDFTGITV
;
A
#
# COMPACT_ATOMS: atom_id res chain seq x y z
N LEU A 1 -21.34 -10.40 1.49
CA LEU A 1 -20.70 -9.36 0.65
C LEU A 1 -21.21 -9.40 -0.80
N PRO A 2 -21.11 -10.51 -1.57
CA PRO A 2 -21.60 -10.51 -2.97
C PRO A 2 -23.08 -10.10 -3.12
N GLU A 3 -23.95 -10.60 -2.25
CA GLU A 3 -25.38 -10.23 -2.22
C GLU A 3 -25.59 -8.73 -1.95
N HIS A 4 -24.86 -8.17 -0.97
CA HIS A 4 -24.93 -6.74 -0.66
C HIS A 4 -24.50 -5.87 -1.85
N VAL A 5 -23.41 -6.24 -2.54
CA VAL A 5 -22.96 -5.52 -3.74
C VAL A 5 -23.96 -5.66 -4.88
N ALA A 6 -24.58 -6.84 -5.04
CA ALA A 6 -25.63 -7.04 -6.04
C ALA A 6 -26.86 -6.15 -5.75
N MET A 7 -27.22 -5.95 -4.49
CA MET A 7 -28.28 -5.01 -4.10
C MET A 7 -27.90 -3.56 -4.41
N LEU A 8 -26.70 -3.12 -4.01
CA LEU A 8 -26.21 -1.76 -4.28
C LEU A 8 -26.18 -1.43 -5.78
N LYS A 9 -25.85 -2.43 -6.61
CA LYS A 9 -25.82 -2.31 -8.08
C LYS A 9 -27.17 -2.51 -8.77
N ALA A 10 -28.20 -2.91 -8.03
CA ALA A 10 -29.54 -3.10 -8.59
C ALA A 10 -30.12 -1.75 -9.07
N ASN A 11 -31.17 -1.81 -9.90
CA ASN A 11 -31.89 -0.62 -10.38
C ASN A 11 -30.99 0.44 -11.05
N GLY A 12 -29.89 0.02 -11.68
CA GLY A 12 -28.94 0.94 -12.31
C GLY A 12 -27.93 1.56 -11.35
N GLY A 13 -27.77 1.03 -10.13
CA GLY A 13 -26.76 1.49 -9.16
C GLY A 13 -27.19 2.68 -8.32
N ILE A 14 -28.50 2.96 -8.20
CA ILE A 14 -29.01 4.13 -7.46
C ILE A 14 -28.50 4.14 -6.01
N GLU A 15 -28.60 3.02 -5.29
CA GLU A 15 -28.13 2.94 -3.90
C GLU A 15 -26.61 3.13 -3.80
N MET A 16 -25.86 2.68 -4.82
CA MET A 16 -24.42 2.89 -4.87
C MET A 16 -24.05 4.36 -5.06
N ALA A 17 -24.78 5.06 -5.93
CA ALA A 17 -24.63 6.49 -6.12
C ALA A 17 -25.02 7.27 -4.85
N GLU A 18 -26.14 6.93 -4.22
CA GLU A 18 -26.60 7.56 -2.97
C GLU A 18 -25.59 7.38 -1.82
N GLU A 19 -25.04 6.17 -1.65
CA GLU A 19 -23.99 5.92 -0.66
C GLU A 19 -22.72 6.71 -0.95
N TYR A 20 -22.32 6.82 -2.22
CA TYR A 20 -21.16 7.62 -2.60
C TYR A 20 -21.37 9.13 -2.36
N GLU A 21 -22.54 9.65 -2.71
CA GLU A 21 -22.89 11.06 -2.52
C GLU A 21 -23.09 11.42 -1.03
N SER A 22 -23.44 10.44 -0.18
CA SER A 22 -23.53 10.66 1.27
C SER A 22 -22.17 10.73 1.98
N LEU A 23 -21.05 10.50 1.28
CA LEU A 23 -19.70 10.63 1.84
C LEU A 23 -19.37 12.09 2.16
N GLU A 24 -19.66 12.48 3.40
CA GLU A 24 -19.38 13.83 3.91
C GLU A 24 -17.88 14.13 3.98
N THR A 25 -17.55 15.40 3.75
CA THR A 25 -16.22 15.94 4.05
C THR A 25 -16.24 16.52 5.46
N GLY A 26 -15.17 16.33 6.23
CA GLY A 26 -15.10 16.83 7.60
C GLY A 26 -15.39 18.33 7.74
N VAL A 27 -16.07 18.70 8.82
CA VAL A 27 -16.36 20.09 9.16
C VAL A 27 -15.13 20.75 9.80
N GLY A 28 -14.87 22.01 9.46
CA GLY A 28 -13.80 22.80 10.10
C GLY A 28 -12.38 22.50 9.63
N LEU A 29 -12.21 21.77 8.52
CA LEU A 29 -10.91 21.50 7.92
C LEU A 29 -10.31 22.78 7.31
N THR A 30 -9.00 22.98 7.46
CA THR A 30 -8.27 24.14 6.91
C THR A 30 -7.16 23.69 5.96
N TRP A 31 -6.77 24.56 5.04
CA TRP A 31 -5.70 24.35 4.05
C TRP A 31 -4.91 25.65 3.83
N LYS A 32 -4.65 26.38 4.92
CA LYS A 32 -4.00 27.70 4.90
C LYS A 32 -2.61 27.60 4.30
N ASN A 33 -1.84 26.55 4.64
CA ASN A 33 -0.48 26.37 4.14
C ASN A 33 -0.45 26.12 2.63
N ALA A 34 -1.41 25.36 2.10
CA ALA A 34 -1.52 25.12 0.66
C ALA A 34 -1.84 26.38 -0.15
N ASN A 35 -2.48 27.38 0.50
CA ASN A 35 -2.90 28.63 -0.14
C ASN A 35 -1.93 29.80 0.05
N LEU A 36 -0.85 29.64 0.82
CA LEU A 36 0.22 30.63 0.90
C LEU A 36 0.77 30.89 -0.51
N GLU A 37 1.01 32.16 -0.83
CA GLU A 37 1.44 32.58 -2.18
C GLU A 37 2.66 31.81 -2.67
N VAL A 38 3.65 31.59 -1.79
CA VAL A 38 4.88 30.82 -2.06
C VAL A 38 4.62 29.31 -2.30
N ASN A 39 3.52 28.77 -1.78
CA ASN A 39 3.19 27.33 -1.88
C ASN A 39 2.23 27.02 -3.02
N ARG A 40 1.46 27.99 -3.54
CA ARG A 40 0.51 27.76 -4.64
C ARG A 40 1.15 27.11 -5.87
N PRO A 41 2.35 27.52 -6.33
CA PRO A 41 3.01 26.88 -7.48
C PRO A 41 3.42 25.42 -7.21
N LYS A 42 3.52 25.00 -5.95
CA LYS A 42 3.85 23.61 -5.57
C LYS A 42 2.65 22.66 -5.72
N ASN A 43 1.45 23.18 -5.99
CA ASN A 43 0.23 22.39 -6.18
C ASN A 43 -0.01 22.12 -7.67
N ARG A 44 -0.05 20.85 -8.08
CA ARG A 44 -0.37 20.47 -9.47
C ARG A 44 -1.77 20.91 -9.87
N TYR A 45 -2.72 20.88 -8.93
CA TYR A 45 -4.09 21.32 -9.13
C TYR A 45 -4.49 22.25 -7.99
N ALA A 46 -4.95 23.46 -8.32
CA ALA A 46 -5.30 24.47 -7.33
C ALA A 46 -6.45 24.04 -6.40
N ASN A 47 -7.35 23.18 -6.88
CA ASN A 47 -8.47 22.64 -6.11
C ASN A 47 -8.12 21.39 -5.30
N VAL A 48 -6.92 20.82 -5.44
CA VAL A 48 -6.48 19.65 -4.67
C VAL A 48 -5.40 20.08 -3.69
N VAL A 49 -5.80 20.27 -2.43
CA VAL A 49 -4.99 20.91 -1.39
C VAL A 49 -4.71 19.94 -0.24
N ALA A 50 -3.57 20.12 0.41
CA ALA A 50 -3.26 19.40 1.63
C ALA A 50 -3.93 20.07 2.84
N TYR A 51 -4.76 19.32 3.57
CA TYR A 51 -5.32 19.80 4.85
C TYR A 51 -4.23 20.01 5.91
N ASP A 52 -4.32 21.10 6.67
CA ASP A 52 -3.24 21.54 7.56
C ASP A 52 -2.97 20.55 8.71
N HIS A 53 -4.01 19.92 9.27
CA HIS A 53 -3.89 19.06 10.46
C HIS A 53 -3.23 17.71 10.17
N SER A 54 -3.27 17.26 8.91
CA SER A 54 -2.79 15.94 8.47
C SER A 54 -1.67 16.05 7.42
N ARG A 55 -1.27 17.26 7.01
CA ARG A 55 -0.22 17.43 6.00
C ARG A 55 1.10 16.85 6.46
N VAL A 56 1.91 16.39 5.50
CA VAL A 56 3.31 16.07 5.77
C VAL A 56 4.08 17.37 5.94
N LEU A 57 4.82 17.47 7.05
CA LEU A 57 5.68 18.60 7.38
C LEU A 57 7.11 18.22 7.00
N LEU A 58 7.71 18.96 6.08
CA LEU A 58 9.14 18.86 5.80
C LEU A 58 9.92 19.71 6.80
N SER A 59 11.15 19.30 7.08
CA SER A 59 12.05 20.06 7.94
C SER A 59 12.33 21.43 7.31
N GLN A 60 12.11 22.49 8.09
CA GLN A 60 12.32 23.87 7.64
C GLN A 60 13.79 24.10 7.22
N ILE A 61 14.01 24.65 6.03
CA ILE A 61 15.35 24.96 5.49
C ILE A 61 15.67 26.41 5.81
N GLY A 62 16.35 26.66 6.93
CA GLY A 62 16.71 28.01 7.37
C GLY A 62 15.51 28.97 7.31
N ASP A 63 15.72 30.16 6.74
CA ASP A 63 14.68 31.19 6.61
C ASP A 63 13.86 31.09 5.31
N VAL A 64 13.95 29.98 4.57
CA VAL A 64 13.24 29.80 3.30
C VAL A 64 11.75 29.57 3.58
N ALA A 65 10.93 30.60 3.32
CA ALA A 65 9.48 30.53 3.47
C ALA A 65 8.86 29.41 2.62
N GLY A 66 7.94 28.63 3.21
CA GLY A 66 7.26 27.52 2.52
C GLY A 66 8.15 26.29 2.26
N SER A 67 9.37 26.24 2.80
CA SER A 67 10.25 25.06 2.69
C SER A 67 9.77 23.87 3.53
N ASP A 68 8.82 24.05 4.44
CA ASP A 68 8.17 22.98 5.18
C ASP A 68 6.99 22.34 4.43
N TYR A 69 6.61 22.91 3.28
CA TYR A 69 5.41 22.53 2.54
C TYR A 69 5.69 21.57 1.38
N ILE A 70 4.88 20.51 1.34
CA ILE A 70 4.66 19.64 0.20
C ILE A 70 3.17 19.28 0.15
N ASN A 71 2.58 19.11 -1.04
CA ASN A 71 1.18 18.72 -1.20
C ASN A 71 1.02 17.20 -0.94
N ALA A 72 1.02 16.83 0.34
CA ALA A 72 0.89 15.47 0.82
C ALA A 72 0.19 15.43 2.18
N ASN A 73 -0.56 14.37 2.45
CA ASN A 73 -1.20 14.12 3.75
C ASN A 73 -0.91 12.70 4.23
N TYR A 74 -0.75 12.53 5.53
CA TYR A 74 -0.80 11.21 6.15
C TYR A 74 -2.21 10.65 6.06
N ILE A 75 -2.31 9.36 5.74
CA ILE A 75 -3.56 8.61 5.71
C ILE A 75 -3.43 7.39 6.61
N ASP A 76 -4.48 7.13 7.39
CA ASP A 76 -4.52 5.97 8.28
C ASP A 76 -4.83 4.70 7.48
N GLY A 77 -4.23 3.60 7.93
CA GLY A 77 -4.57 2.24 7.51
C GLY A 77 -5.41 1.53 8.55
N TYR A 78 -5.68 0.25 8.31
CA TYR A 78 -6.34 -0.60 9.30
C TYR A 78 -5.46 -0.77 10.54
N GLN A 79 -5.95 -0.30 11.69
CA GLN A 79 -5.25 -0.32 12.99
C GLN A 79 -3.83 0.30 12.97
N ARG A 80 -3.55 1.18 12.00
CA ARG A 80 -2.24 1.80 11.83
C ARG A 80 -2.39 3.25 11.44
N SER A 81 -2.18 4.15 12.40
CA SER A 81 -2.18 5.58 12.11
C SER A 81 -0.99 5.96 11.22
N LYS A 82 -1.20 6.91 10.30
CA LYS A 82 -0.18 7.39 9.35
C LYS A 82 0.50 6.25 8.59
N ALA A 83 -0.28 5.23 8.21
CA ALA A 83 0.25 4.08 7.47
C ALA A 83 0.73 4.46 6.07
N TYR A 84 0.11 5.49 5.47
CA TYR A 84 0.41 5.95 4.13
C TYR A 84 0.65 7.45 4.11
N ILE A 85 1.32 7.89 3.05
CA ILE A 85 1.30 9.29 2.62
C ILE A 85 0.62 9.33 1.25
N ALA A 86 -0.52 10.01 1.16
CA ALA A 86 -1.16 10.33 -0.12
C ALA A 86 -0.62 11.67 -0.61
N THR A 87 0.00 11.67 -1.79
CA THR A 87 0.64 12.86 -2.38
C THR A 87 0.34 13.01 -3.87
N GLN A 88 0.46 14.21 -4.40
CA GLN A 88 0.36 14.46 -5.83
C GLN A 88 1.52 13.82 -6.62
N GLY A 89 1.35 13.67 -7.93
CA GLY A 89 2.48 13.41 -8.83
C GLY A 89 3.43 14.61 -8.79
N PRO A 90 4.72 14.44 -8.43
CA PRO A 90 5.65 15.56 -8.25
C PRO A 90 5.77 16.42 -9.52
N LEU A 91 5.81 17.74 -9.35
CA LEU A 91 6.17 18.71 -10.39
C LEU A 91 7.70 18.87 -10.45
N PRO A 92 8.28 19.31 -11.58
CA PRO A 92 9.72 19.57 -11.70
C PRO A 92 10.28 20.43 -10.54
N GLU A 93 9.56 21.47 -10.14
CA GLU A 93 9.93 22.40 -9.06
C GLU A 93 9.83 21.77 -7.65
N THR A 94 9.22 20.59 -7.55
CA THR A 94 8.97 19.86 -6.28
C THR A 94 9.66 18.51 -6.22
N PHE A 95 10.50 18.14 -7.20
CA PHE A 95 11.24 16.88 -7.17
C PHE A 95 12.17 16.78 -5.94
N TYR A 96 12.85 17.88 -5.62
CA TYR A 96 13.66 17.97 -4.41
C TYR A 96 12.82 17.75 -3.14
N ASP A 97 11.68 18.44 -3.02
CA ASP A 97 10.76 18.31 -1.88
C ASP A 97 10.22 16.88 -1.76
N PHE A 98 9.94 16.21 -2.88
CA PHE A 98 9.47 14.83 -2.90
C PHE A 98 10.53 13.84 -2.39
N TRP A 99 11.76 13.89 -2.89
CA TRP A 99 12.82 12.98 -2.41
C TRP A 99 13.26 13.29 -0.98
N ARG A 100 13.23 14.57 -0.59
CA ARG A 100 13.37 14.98 0.81
C ARG A 100 12.30 14.37 1.69
N MET A 101 11.04 14.39 1.25
CA MET A 101 9.93 13.72 1.96
C MET A 101 10.19 12.22 2.10
N VAL A 102 10.58 11.53 1.01
CA VAL A 102 10.89 10.08 1.05
C VAL A 102 11.94 9.79 2.13
N TRP A 103 12.99 10.61 2.18
CA TRP A 103 14.07 10.46 3.15
C TRP A 103 13.63 10.73 4.60
N GLU A 104 13.07 11.92 4.85
CA GLU A 104 12.69 12.39 6.20
C GLU A 104 11.62 11.51 6.82
N GLN A 105 10.73 10.96 5.99
CA GLN A 105 9.67 10.06 6.45
C GLN A 105 10.12 8.62 6.61
N ASN A 106 11.41 8.31 6.38
CA ASN A 106 11.94 6.95 6.42
C ASN A 106 11.12 5.98 5.55
N ALA A 107 10.67 6.44 4.38
CA ALA A 107 9.83 5.66 3.47
C ALA A 107 10.72 4.80 2.55
N TYR A 108 10.40 3.51 2.44
CA TYR A 108 11.13 2.55 1.59
C TYR A 108 10.35 2.15 0.33
N VAL A 109 9.04 2.42 0.32
CA VAL A 109 8.14 1.99 -0.75
C VAL A 109 7.35 3.18 -1.28
N ILE A 110 7.41 3.35 -2.60
CA ILE A 110 6.63 4.31 -3.37
C ILE A 110 5.69 3.54 -4.30
N VAL A 111 4.41 3.89 -4.30
CA VAL A 111 3.37 3.34 -5.16
C VAL A 111 2.87 4.44 -6.08
N MET A 112 3.10 4.28 -7.37
CA MET A 112 2.70 5.18 -8.44
C MET A 112 1.53 4.58 -9.22
N MET A 113 0.33 5.15 -9.05
CA MET A 113 -0.92 4.67 -9.63
C MET A 113 -1.28 5.36 -10.96
N THR A 114 -0.28 5.72 -11.76
CA THR A 114 -0.50 6.44 -13.04
C THR A 114 0.65 6.21 -14.02
N ARG A 115 0.35 6.32 -15.32
CA ARG A 115 1.38 6.59 -16.33
C ARG A 115 1.83 8.05 -16.24
N LEU A 116 2.98 8.36 -16.84
CA LEU A 116 3.47 9.74 -16.93
C LEU A 116 2.51 10.60 -17.77
N GLU A 117 1.99 10.01 -18.84
CA GLU A 117 1.10 10.66 -19.79
C GLU A 117 -0.08 9.74 -20.13
N GLU A 118 -1.27 10.34 -20.23
CA GLU A 118 -2.51 9.66 -20.63
C GLU A 118 -3.23 10.57 -21.64
N ARG A 119 -3.51 10.06 -22.84
CA ARG A 119 -4.12 10.83 -23.95
C ARG A 119 -3.46 12.18 -24.22
N ALA A 120 -2.14 12.22 -24.37
CA ALA A 120 -1.38 13.46 -24.59
C ALA A 120 -1.42 14.47 -23.42
N ARG A 121 -1.92 14.06 -22.24
CA ARG A 121 -1.93 14.89 -21.04
C ARG A 121 -0.96 14.33 -20.02
N VAL A 122 0.00 15.16 -19.62
CA VAL A 122 0.91 14.84 -18.53
C VAL A 122 0.12 14.68 -17.23
N LYS A 123 0.20 13.49 -16.65
CA LYS A 123 -0.40 13.13 -15.37
C LYS A 123 0.60 13.24 -14.23
N CYS A 124 1.85 12.89 -14.48
CA CYS A 124 2.95 12.98 -13.54
C CYS A 124 4.24 13.21 -14.33
N ASP A 125 5.09 14.11 -13.84
CA ASP A 125 6.41 14.29 -14.41
C ASP A 125 7.35 13.20 -13.86
N GLN A 126 8.38 12.86 -14.64
CA GLN A 126 9.31 11.79 -14.25
C GLN A 126 10.30 12.33 -13.20
N TYR A 127 10.09 11.94 -11.94
CA TYR A 127 10.91 12.37 -10.80
C TYR A 127 12.10 11.43 -10.52
N TRP A 128 12.49 10.58 -11.47
CA TRP A 128 13.56 9.59 -11.30
C TRP A 128 14.45 9.53 -12.56
N PRO A 129 15.71 9.07 -12.44
CA PRO A 129 16.59 8.91 -13.59
C PRO A 129 16.15 7.76 -14.49
N THR A 130 16.25 7.94 -15.82
CA THR A 130 16.05 6.83 -16.78
C THR A 130 17.20 5.81 -16.75
N ARG A 131 18.40 6.26 -16.38
CA ARG A 131 19.61 5.45 -16.21
C ARG A 131 20.58 6.16 -15.28
N GLY A 132 21.44 5.40 -14.61
CA GLY A 132 22.49 5.98 -13.77
C GLY A 132 21.90 6.74 -12.59
N VAL A 133 22.19 8.04 -12.50
CA VAL A 133 21.93 8.84 -11.31
C VAL A 133 21.48 10.25 -11.62
N ASP A 134 20.45 10.70 -10.90
CA ASP A 134 20.04 12.10 -10.82
C ASP A 134 20.36 12.66 -9.43
N THR A 135 20.65 13.95 -9.38
CA THR A 135 20.92 14.69 -8.15
C THR A 135 19.88 15.79 -7.99
N TYR A 136 19.19 15.80 -6.86
CA TYR A 136 18.18 16.77 -6.50
C TYR A 136 18.70 17.66 -5.38
N THR A 137 18.80 18.96 -5.67
CA THR A 137 19.25 19.99 -4.73
C THR A 137 18.16 21.01 -4.52
N SER A 138 18.13 21.61 -3.32
CA SER A 138 17.29 22.77 -3.06
C SER A 138 17.68 23.92 -3.99
N SER A 139 16.69 24.62 -4.57
CA SER A 139 16.90 25.87 -5.30
C SER A 139 17.40 27.01 -4.38
N HIS A 140 17.18 26.87 -3.07
CA HIS A 140 17.62 27.81 -2.05
C HIS A 140 18.72 27.18 -1.21
N GLN A 141 19.91 27.80 -1.23
CA GLN A 141 21.03 27.44 -0.38
C GLN A 141 21.21 28.51 0.71
N SER A 142 21.03 28.12 1.97
CA SER A 142 21.44 28.97 3.10
C SER A 142 22.94 28.82 3.30
N LYS A 143 23.64 29.95 3.44
CA LYS A 143 25.09 29.98 3.77
C LYS A 143 25.38 29.49 5.19
N ILE A 144 24.37 29.47 6.06
CA ILE A 144 24.52 29.12 7.49
C ILE A 144 24.21 27.64 7.70
N ASN A 145 23.18 27.12 7.03
CA ASN A 145 22.78 25.71 7.10
C ASN A 145 22.43 25.20 5.69
N PRO A 146 23.39 24.64 4.94
CA PRO A 146 23.14 24.18 3.59
C PRO A 146 22.10 23.05 3.60
N ALA A 147 21.13 23.15 2.69
CA ALA A 147 20.15 22.10 2.49
C ALA A 147 20.85 20.81 2.02
N PRO A 148 20.44 19.63 2.52
CA PRO A 148 21.03 18.38 2.06
C PRO A 148 20.78 18.18 0.55
N MET A 149 21.69 17.45 -0.08
CA MET A 149 21.53 16.99 -1.45
C MET A 149 21.04 15.54 -1.44
N TYR A 150 20.11 15.22 -2.34
CA TYR A 150 19.60 13.86 -2.52
C TYR A 150 20.05 13.31 -3.86
N LYS A 151 20.75 12.19 -3.84
CA LYS A 151 21.23 11.51 -5.04
C LYS A 151 20.46 10.21 -5.20
N VAL A 152 19.76 10.06 -6.33
CA VAL A 152 18.91 8.90 -6.61
C VAL A 152 19.52 8.13 -7.76
N THR A 153 19.98 6.92 -7.48
CA THR A 153 20.60 6.04 -8.47
C THR A 153 19.64 4.92 -8.83
N LEU A 154 19.28 4.77 -10.10
CA LEU A 154 18.51 3.61 -10.58
C LEU A 154 19.41 2.38 -10.59
N LYS A 155 19.03 1.35 -9.82
CA LYS A 155 19.76 0.08 -9.72
C LYS A 155 19.21 -0.99 -10.64
N ASP A 156 17.88 -1.14 -10.65
CA ASP A 156 17.20 -2.18 -11.39
C ASP A 156 15.81 -1.73 -11.84
N THR A 157 15.35 -2.27 -12.96
CA THR A 157 13.99 -2.08 -13.49
C THR A 157 13.47 -3.43 -13.98
N ALA A 158 12.42 -3.93 -13.32
CA ALA A 158 11.69 -5.11 -13.74
C ALA A 158 10.32 -4.71 -14.31
N GLU A 159 10.08 -5.02 -15.58
CA GLU A 159 8.81 -4.76 -16.26
C GLU A 159 7.92 -6.00 -16.23
N PHE A 160 6.72 -5.83 -15.68
CA PHE A 160 5.66 -6.85 -15.67
C PHE A 160 4.48 -6.38 -16.52
N ALA A 161 3.57 -7.29 -16.84
CA ALA A 161 2.43 -6.99 -17.71
C ALA A 161 1.57 -5.81 -17.23
N TYR A 162 1.41 -5.62 -15.91
CA TYR A 162 0.51 -4.62 -15.34
C TYR A 162 1.22 -3.54 -14.50
N TYR A 163 2.52 -3.69 -14.28
CA TYR A 163 3.28 -2.76 -13.46
C TYR A 163 4.78 -2.83 -13.76
N THR A 164 5.49 -1.78 -13.40
CA THR A 164 6.96 -1.73 -13.41
C THR A 164 7.45 -1.61 -11.97
N LEU A 165 8.46 -2.39 -11.59
CA LEU A 165 9.16 -2.26 -10.32
C LEU A 165 10.54 -1.68 -10.57
N ARG A 166 10.84 -0.54 -9.93
CA ARG A 166 12.17 0.08 -9.94
C ARG A 166 12.81 -0.01 -8.56
N THR A 167 14.09 -0.32 -8.54
CA THR A 167 14.92 -0.27 -7.33
C THR A 167 15.87 0.90 -7.43
N PHE A 168 15.87 1.77 -6.43
CA PHE A 168 16.76 2.92 -6.34
C PHE A 168 17.65 2.83 -5.11
N THR A 169 18.86 3.39 -5.20
CA THR A 169 19.61 3.82 -4.03
C THR A 169 19.41 5.32 -3.86
N LEU A 170 18.89 5.72 -2.71
CA LEU A 170 18.75 7.11 -2.28
C LEU A 170 19.87 7.42 -1.30
N GLU A 171 20.77 8.33 -1.66
CA GLU A 171 21.84 8.82 -0.78
C GLU A 171 21.50 10.24 -0.31
N ARG A 172 21.69 10.52 0.99
CA ARG A 172 21.69 11.89 1.54
C ARG A 172 23.14 12.34 1.73
N ARG A 173 23.49 13.50 1.17
CA ARG A 173 24.79 14.14 1.39
C ARG A 173 24.63 15.55 1.95
N HIS A 174 25.46 15.88 2.93
CA HIS A 174 25.70 17.26 3.32
C HIS A 174 26.83 17.82 2.45
N ASP A 175 26.77 19.11 2.14
CA ASP A 175 27.77 19.78 1.31
C ASP A 175 29.17 19.65 1.94
N PRO A 176 30.16 19.07 1.24
CA PRO A 176 31.52 18.96 1.77
C PRO A 176 32.20 20.32 2.02
N ASP A 177 31.69 21.42 1.45
CA ASP A 177 32.28 22.76 1.58
C ASP A 177 31.79 23.55 2.81
N SER A 178 30.92 22.96 3.65
CA SER A 178 30.66 23.47 5.00
C SER A 178 31.81 23.10 5.94
N GLY A 179 33.01 23.56 5.61
CA GLY A 179 34.19 23.54 6.45
C GLY A 179 33.99 24.47 7.65
N MET A 180 33.24 24.00 8.64
CA MET A 180 33.43 24.42 10.01
C MET A 180 33.88 23.18 10.78
N ASP A 181 35.20 22.99 10.85
CA ASP A 181 35.84 22.16 11.86
C ASP A 181 35.34 22.64 13.22
N LEU A 182 34.29 21.99 13.74
CA LEU A 182 33.89 22.15 15.12
C LEU A 182 35.01 21.54 15.96
N VAL A 183 35.81 22.43 16.54
CA VAL A 183 36.80 22.19 17.57
C VAL A 183 36.36 21.03 18.48
N PRO A 184 37.18 19.99 18.71
CA PRO A 184 36.80 18.86 19.53
C PRO A 184 36.69 19.29 21.00
N SER A 185 35.47 19.62 21.42
CA SER A 185 35.11 19.72 22.84
C SER A 185 35.04 18.30 23.41
N ARG A 186 36.16 17.87 23.98
CA ARG A 186 36.25 16.68 24.84
C ARG A 186 35.21 16.80 25.96
N MET A 187 34.23 15.89 26.03
CA MET A 187 34.03 14.94 27.15
C MET A 187 32.71 14.16 26.98
N ASN A 188 32.85 12.83 26.89
CA ASN A 188 31.90 11.75 27.26
C ASN A 188 30.58 11.54 26.47
N SER A 189 30.63 10.64 25.49
CA SER A 189 29.80 9.42 25.49
C SER A 189 30.33 8.43 24.44
N ARG A 190 30.32 7.14 24.78
CA ARG A 190 30.95 6.03 24.05
C ARG A 190 30.44 5.91 22.61
N THR A 191 31.39 5.85 21.68
CA THR A 191 31.18 5.64 20.25
C THR A 191 30.77 4.20 19.96
N ASP A 192 29.57 4.03 19.41
CA ASP A 192 29.17 2.84 18.63
C ASP A 192 29.99 2.79 17.34
N LEU A 193 30.75 1.71 17.19
CA LEU A 193 31.65 1.42 16.07
C LEU A 193 31.21 0.12 15.42
N THR A 194 30.03 0.08 14.81
CA THR A 194 29.68 -0.94 13.79
C THR A 194 28.56 -0.42 12.90
N ASN A 195 28.91 0.32 11.85
CA ASN A 195 28.16 0.34 10.61
C ASN A 195 29.17 0.13 9.49
N GLY A 196 28.72 -0.39 8.34
CA GLY A 196 29.44 -0.36 7.08
C GLY A 196 29.58 1.08 6.56
N THR A 197 30.07 1.98 7.41
CA THR A 197 30.37 3.37 7.15
C THR A 197 31.52 3.37 6.16
N THR A 198 31.21 3.55 4.87
CA THR A 198 32.18 4.17 3.98
C THR A 198 32.68 5.43 4.67
N PRO A 199 34.00 5.72 4.69
CA PRO A 199 34.61 6.77 5.53
C PRO A 199 34.23 8.22 5.15
N SER A 200 33.15 8.41 4.42
CA SER A 200 32.50 9.69 4.09
C SER A 200 31.08 9.64 4.65
N GLY A 201 30.63 10.63 5.43
CA GLY A 201 29.30 10.70 6.09
C GLY A 201 28.08 10.71 5.16
N VAL A 202 27.97 9.69 4.30
CA VAL A 202 26.93 9.46 3.30
C VAL A 202 26.03 8.36 3.84
N GLU A 203 24.82 8.73 4.22
CA GLU A 203 23.78 7.75 4.55
C GLU A 203 23.06 7.37 3.25
N SER A 204 22.80 6.07 3.05
CA SER A 204 22.07 5.59 1.87
C SER A 204 21.01 4.55 2.23
N ARG A 205 19.94 4.49 1.43
CA ARG A 205 18.83 3.54 1.60
C ARG A 205 18.37 3.01 0.25
N GLU A 206 17.90 1.77 0.22
CA GLU A 206 17.25 1.21 -0.95
C GLU A 206 15.75 1.57 -0.95
N ILE A 207 15.26 2.07 -2.08
CA ILE A 207 13.86 2.47 -2.28
C ILE A 207 13.26 1.64 -3.40
N LYS A 208 12.07 1.06 -3.18
CA LYS A 208 11.29 0.36 -4.20
C LYS A 208 10.16 1.24 -4.70
N GLN A 209 10.09 1.47 -6.01
CA GLN A 209 8.94 2.13 -6.64
C GLN A 209 8.15 1.13 -7.47
N PHE A 210 6.86 1.02 -7.18
CA PHE A 210 5.89 0.22 -7.89
C PHE A 210 5.01 1.13 -8.74
N GLN A 211 5.14 1.07 -10.06
CA GLN A 211 4.31 1.83 -10.98
C GLN A 211 3.24 0.92 -11.59
N PHE A 212 1.98 1.09 -11.21
CA PHE A 212 0.87 0.39 -11.84
C PHE A 212 0.53 1.04 -13.20
N THR A 213 0.61 0.27 -14.27
CA THR A 213 0.50 0.75 -15.66
C THR A 213 -0.79 0.30 -16.36
N ALA A 214 -1.60 -0.54 -15.70
CA ALA A 214 -2.83 -1.12 -16.26
C ALA A 214 -4.12 -0.38 -15.84
N TRP A 215 -4.03 0.77 -15.17
CA TRP A 215 -5.22 1.60 -14.95
C TRP A 215 -5.57 2.35 -16.25
N PRO A 216 -6.82 2.27 -16.74
CA PRO A 216 -7.21 2.92 -17.99
C PRO A 216 -7.28 4.46 -17.88
N ASP A 217 -7.21 5.13 -19.03
CA ASP A 217 -7.29 6.59 -19.10
C ASP A 217 -8.67 7.15 -18.68
N TYR A 218 -9.74 6.37 -18.86
CA TYR A 218 -11.10 6.68 -18.42
C TYR A 218 -11.60 5.59 -17.48
N GLY A 219 -12.29 6.00 -16.41
CA GLY A 219 -12.90 5.12 -15.42
C GLY A 219 -11.92 4.23 -14.65
N THR A 220 -12.28 2.96 -14.52
CA THR A 220 -11.62 1.95 -13.69
C THR A 220 -11.26 0.72 -14.51
N PRO A 221 -10.32 -0.12 -14.04
CA PRO A 221 -10.01 -1.38 -14.71
C PRO A 221 -11.24 -2.28 -14.85
N ASP A 222 -11.40 -2.93 -16.01
CA ASP A 222 -12.51 -3.88 -16.26
C ASP A 222 -12.47 -5.10 -15.34
N HIS A 223 -11.30 -5.41 -14.80
CA HIS A 223 -11.06 -6.56 -13.93
C HIS A 223 -10.26 -6.15 -12.69
N ALA A 224 -10.68 -6.64 -11.53
CA ALA A 224 -10.01 -6.39 -10.25
C ALA A 224 -8.65 -7.11 -10.12
N GLN A 225 -8.52 -8.27 -10.78
CA GLN A 225 -7.38 -9.19 -10.59
C GLN A 225 -5.99 -8.55 -10.79
N PRO A 226 -5.72 -7.75 -11.84
CA PRO A 226 -4.42 -7.10 -12.00
C PRO A 226 -4.04 -6.20 -10.82
N LEU A 227 -5.01 -5.46 -10.28
CA LEU A 227 -4.78 -4.58 -9.13
C LEU A 227 -4.60 -5.37 -7.85
N LEU A 228 -5.37 -6.44 -7.63
CA LEU A 228 -5.20 -7.34 -6.48
C LEU A 228 -3.81 -7.98 -6.47
N LEU A 229 -3.34 -8.48 -7.61
CA LEU A 229 -1.99 -9.07 -7.73
C LEU A 229 -0.90 -8.03 -7.49
N PHE A 230 -1.08 -6.82 -8.03
CA PHE A 230 -0.18 -5.70 -7.78
C PHE A 230 -0.08 -5.35 -6.29
N ILE A 231 -1.22 -5.17 -5.60
CA ILE A 231 -1.26 -4.85 -4.17
C ILE A 231 -0.59 -5.96 -3.35
N ARG A 232 -0.91 -7.24 -3.62
CA ARG A 232 -0.26 -8.37 -2.96
C ARG A 232 1.26 -8.32 -3.10
N ARG A 233 1.77 -7.99 -4.29
CA ARG A 233 3.22 -7.86 -4.51
C ARG A 233 3.82 -6.71 -3.70
N VAL A 234 3.15 -5.55 -3.64
CA VAL A 234 3.57 -4.43 -2.79
C VAL A 234 3.63 -4.87 -1.32
N THR A 235 2.58 -5.54 -0.81
CA THR A 235 2.52 -6.03 0.57
C THR A 235 3.65 -7.01 0.87
N GLN A 236 3.93 -7.96 -0.03
CA GLN A 236 5.02 -8.94 0.12
C GLN A 236 6.39 -8.27 0.22
N VAL A 237 6.70 -7.34 -0.69
CA VAL A 237 7.99 -6.65 -0.68
C VAL A 237 8.11 -5.74 0.55
N ARG A 238 7.03 -5.08 0.97
CA ARG A 238 6.99 -4.30 2.21
C ARG A 238 7.30 -5.18 3.44
N ALA A 239 6.70 -6.37 3.53
CA ALA A 239 6.97 -7.31 4.60
C ALA A 239 8.43 -7.80 4.59
N HIS A 240 8.98 -8.08 3.41
CA HIS A 240 10.37 -8.50 3.26
C HIS A 240 11.36 -7.42 3.72
N ILE A 241 11.17 -6.16 3.29
CA ILE A 241 12.03 -5.05 3.71
C ILE A 241 11.93 -4.86 5.23
N LEU A 242 10.72 -4.92 5.81
CA LEU A 242 10.54 -4.79 7.26
C LEU A 242 11.31 -5.89 8.01
N HIS A 243 11.20 -7.13 7.55
CA HIS A 243 11.93 -8.25 8.14
C HIS A 243 13.46 -8.08 8.03
N GLN A 244 13.96 -7.60 6.90
CA GLN A 244 15.39 -7.28 6.75
C GLN A 244 15.85 -6.21 7.75
N LEU A 245 15.10 -5.12 7.89
CA LEU A 245 15.41 -4.06 8.85
C LEU A 245 15.40 -4.58 10.30
N GLN A 246 14.45 -5.45 10.65
CA GLN A 246 14.38 -6.09 11.97
C GLN A 246 15.62 -6.96 12.23
N GLN A 247 16.05 -7.75 11.24
CA GLN A 247 17.23 -8.60 11.35
C GLN A 247 18.51 -7.78 11.50
N GLU A 248 18.67 -6.71 10.72
CA GLU A 248 19.81 -5.79 10.82
C GLU A 248 19.86 -5.12 12.19
N ARG A 249 18.72 -4.67 12.71
CA ARG A 249 18.64 -4.06 14.05
C ARG A 249 19.08 -5.04 15.15
N LEU A 250 18.63 -6.30 15.07
CA LEU A 250 19.03 -7.34 16.02
C LEU A 250 20.52 -7.69 15.90
N ALA A 251 21.08 -7.70 14.68
CA ALA A 251 22.50 -7.94 14.46
C ALA A 251 23.39 -6.82 15.02
N ASN A 252 22.91 -5.57 15.01
CA ASN A 252 23.63 -4.40 15.51
C ASN A 252 23.56 -4.22 17.04
N GLY A 253 22.86 -5.11 17.76
CA GLY A 253 22.85 -5.10 19.24
C GLY A 253 21.89 -4.11 19.89
N ASP A 254 21.03 -3.45 19.11
CA ASP A 254 19.99 -2.56 19.62
C ASP A 254 18.89 -3.35 20.36
N SER A 255 19.08 -3.45 21.67
CA SER A 255 18.18 -4.13 22.60
C SER A 255 16.79 -3.48 22.62
N ILE A 256 15.73 -4.28 22.56
CA ILE A 256 14.37 -3.79 22.84
C ILE A 256 14.29 -3.37 24.30
N GLY A 257 14.17 -2.06 24.54
CA GLY A 257 13.65 -1.52 25.80
C GLY A 257 14.66 -1.31 26.93
N SER A 258 15.34 -0.17 26.92
CA SER A 258 15.63 0.54 28.17
C SER A 258 14.78 1.80 28.23
N ALA A 259 13.58 1.69 28.82
CA ALA A 259 12.86 2.87 29.26
C ALA A 259 13.77 3.66 30.22
N PRO A 260 13.92 4.99 30.07
CA PRO A 260 14.66 5.76 31.04
C PRO A 260 13.91 5.67 32.38
N ARG A 261 14.56 5.13 33.41
CA ARG A 261 14.12 5.30 34.80
C ARG A 261 14.31 6.77 35.19
N GLY A 262 13.39 7.61 34.73
CA GLY A 262 13.21 8.97 35.21
C GLY A 262 12.42 8.94 36.52
N THR A 263 13.01 9.50 37.57
CA THR A 263 12.36 9.76 38.86
C THR A 263 11.03 10.47 38.65
N GLY A 264 9.97 9.96 39.28
CA GLY A 264 8.63 10.49 39.13
C GLY A 264 8.53 11.95 39.58
N VAL A 265 8.05 12.81 38.68
CA VAL A 265 6.98 13.81 38.85
C VAL A 265 6.66 14.34 37.44
N ASP A 266 5.79 13.66 36.68
CA ASP A 266 4.95 14.33 35.66
C ASP A 266 3.89 13.36 35.09
N LEU A 267 2.69 13.35 35.70
CA LEU A 267 1.58 12.47 35.32
C LEU A 267 0.46 13.21 34.57
N LEU A 268 0.77 14.24 33.77
CA LEU A 268 -0.20 14.92 32.90
C LEU A 268 0.42 15.39 31.58
N ARG A 269 0.89 14.45 30.76
CA ARG A 269 1.08 14.69 29.32
C ARG A 269 0.81 13.41 28.52
N THR A 270 -0.42 13.27 28.04
CA THR A 270 -0.82 12.25 27.07
C THR A 270 -0.17 12.54 25.72
N ASN A 271 1.05 12.07 25.54
CA ASN A 271 1.69 11.86 24.24
C ASN A 271 2.79 10.84 24.47
N SER A 272 2.41 9.58 24.67
CA SER A 272 3.35 8.46 24.57
C SER A 272 3.86 8.42 23.12
N PRO A 273 5.19 8.55 22.88
CA PRO A 273 5.73 8.25 21.58
C PRO A 273 5.49 6.75 21.33
N GLN A 274 4.62 6.44 20.38
CA GLN A 274 4.59 5.11 19.77
C GLN A 274 6.04 4.80 19.35
N PRO A 275 6.56 3.58 19.60
CA PRO A 275 7.87 3.20 19.09
C PRO A 275 7.88 3.49 17.58
N ALA A 276 8.83 4.31 17.13
CA ALA A 276 8.93 4.68 15.73
C ALA A 276 8.95 3.38 14.92
N SER A 277 7.95 3.20 14.05
CA SER A 277 7.92 2.08 13.12
C SER A 277 9.24 2.06 12.35
N GLU A 278 9.95 0.93 12.38
CA GLU A 278 11.27 0.77 11.73
C GLU A 278 11.23 1.13 10.23
N MET A 279 10.05 0.98 9.64
CA MET A 279 9.72 1.45 8.30
C MET A 279 8.69 2.57 8.37
N GLY A 280 8.95 3.67 7.66
CA GLY A 280 8.01 4.77 7.52
C GLY A 280 6.74 4.44 6.71
N PRO A 281 5.86 5.44 6.50
CA PRO A 281 4.65 5.28 5.70
C PRO A 281 4.96 4.87 4.25
N THR A 282 4.07 4.09 3.65
CA THR A 282 4.11 3.84 2.20
C THR A 282 3.64 5.10 1.47
N ILE A 283 4.46 5.62 0.56
CA ILE A 283 4.09 6.79 -0.25
C ILE A 283 3.24 6.30 -1.41
N VAL A 284 2.05 6.86 -1.57
CA VAL A 284 1.13 6.51 -2.66
C VAL A 284 0.76 7.78 -3.41
N HIS A 285 0.94 7.79 -4.72
CA HIS A 285 0.62 8.94 -5.56
C HIS A 285 0.02 8.51 -6.90
N CYS A 286 -0.66 9.46 -7.55
CA CYS A 286 -1.08 9.34 -8.94
C CYS A 286 -0.75 10.66 -9.64
N SER A 287 -1.77 11.37 -10.12
CA SER A 287 -1.65 12.75 -10.60
C SER A 287 -1.97 13.76 -9.50
N ALA A 288 -3.20 13.75 -8.99
CA ALA A 288 -3.62 14.63 -7.89
C ALA A 288 -3.40 14.03 -6.49
N GLY A 289 -3.20 12.71 -6.41
CA GLY A 289 -3.01 12.01 -5.14
C GLY A 289 -4.30 11.76 -4.36
N VAL A 290 -5.45 11.63 -5.02
CA VAL A 290 -6.77 11.50 -4.36
C VAL A 290 -7.63 10.36 -4.91
N GLY A 291 -7.78 10.25 -6.24
CA GLY A 291 -8.62 9.22 -6.89
C GLY A 291 -8.03 7.80 -6.82
N ARG A 292 -7.20 7.42 -7.81
CA ARG A 292 -6.53 6.10 -7.86
C ARG A 292 -5.66 5.81 -6.62
N THR A 293 -5.05 6.86 -6.05
CA THR A 293 -4.34 6.80 -4.76
C THR A 293 -5.26 6.37 -3.64
N GLY A 294 -6.46 6.97 -3.54
CA GLY A 294 -7.45 6.56 -2.54
C GLY A 294 -7.93 5.13 -2.75
N ALA A 295 -8.17 4.74 -4.00
CA ALA A 295 -8.58 3.38 -4.31
C ALA A 295 -7.53 2.34 -3.85
N PHE A 296 -6.24 2.57 -4.15
CA PHE A 296 -5.16 1.72 -3.66
C PHE A 296 -5.15 1.61 -2.13
N ILE A 297 -5.22 2.75 -1.42
CA ILE A 297 -5.13 2.79 0.04
C ILE A 297 -6.31 2.06 0.70
N VAL A 298 -7.54 2.26 0.20
CA VAL A 298 -8.72 1.54 0.72
C VAL A 298 -8.53 0.04 0.50
N ILE A 299 -8.10 -0.38 -0.69
CA ILE A 299 -7.95 -1.80 -1.00
C ILE A 299 -6.87 -2.44 -0.10
N ASP A 300 -5.66 -1.87 -0.01
CA ASP A 300 -4.58 -2.42 0.84
C ASP A 300 -5.01 -2.50 2.31
N SER A 301 -5.60 -1.41 2.82
CA SER A 301 -6.10 -1.31 4.20
C SER A 301 -7.22 -2.29 4.53
N GLN A 302 -8.24 -2.38 3.67
CA GLN A 302 -9.40 -3.25 3.93
C GLN A 302 -9.12 -4.72 3.57
N LEU A 303 -8.14 -5.04 2.71
CA LEU A 303 -7.63 -6.41 2.57
C LEU A 303 -6.96 -6.87 3.87
N GLU A 304 -6.22 -5.99 4.54
CA GLU A 304 -5.65 -6.30 5.86
C GLU A 304 -6.75 -6.55 6.89
N ARG A 305 -7.76 -5.68 6.97
CA ARG A 305 -8.95 -5.89 7.82
C ARG A 305 -9.64 -7.22 7.53
N LEU A 306 -9.87 -7.53 6.24
CA LEU A 306 -10.54 -8.74 5.81
C LEU A 306 -9.80 -10.00 6.29
N ARG A 307 -8.46 -9.97 6.37
CA ARG A 307 -7.67 -11.08 6.92
C ARG A 307 -7.98 -11.32 8.40
N HIS A 308 -8.04 -10.26 9.21
CA HIS A 308 -8.16 -10.32 10.67
C HIS A 308 -9.61 -10.42 11.16
N GLU A 309 -10.54 -9.67 10.58
CA GLU A 309 -11.91 -9.54 11.08
C GLU A 309 -12.96 -10.25 10.21
N LYS A 310 -12.57 -10.75 9.03
CA LYS A 310 -13.52 -11.29 8.02
C LYS A 310 -14.61 -10.30 7.62
N SER A 311 -14.31 -9.01 7.70
CA SER A 311 -15.21 -7.90 7.37
C SER A 311 -14.49 -6.82 6.57
N VAL A 312 -15.28 -5.97 5.90
CA VAL A 312 -14.81 -4.77 5.19
C VAL A 312 -15.74 -3.61 5.52
N ASP A 313 -15.20 -2.40 5.57
CA ASP A 313 -15.93 -1.13 5.79
C ASP A 313 -15.46 -0.11 4.77
N ILE A 314 -15.94 -0.24 3.53
CA ILE A 314 -15.52 0.61 2.41
C ILE A 314 -15.99 2.04 2.64
N TYR A 315 -17.28 2.22 2.95
CA TYR A 315 -17.89 3.51 3.27
C TYR A 315 -17.15 4.25 4.39
N GLY A 316 -17.01 3.64 5.56
CA GLY A 316 -16.33 4.26 6.69
C GLY A 316 -14.84 4.49 6.43
N SER A 317 -14.17 3.62 5.67
CA SER A 317 -12.77 3.83 5.30
C SER A 317 -12.60 5.06 4.41
N VAL A 318 -13.44 5.22 3.39
CA VAL A 318 -13.39 6.39 2.50
C VAL A 318 -13.76 7.66 3.27
N GLY A 319 -14.81 7.62 4.09
CA GLY A 319 -15.21 8.75 4.94
C GLY A 319 -14.08 9.21 5.87
N ARG A 320 -13.39 8.28 6.54
CA ARG A 320 -12.20 8.61 7.36
C ARG A 320 -11.07 9.22 6.52
N MET A 321 -10.79 8.66 5.34
CA MET A 321 -9.75 9.20 4.45
C MET A 321 -10.08 10.61 3.95
N ARG A 322 -11.36 10.93 3.67
CA ARG A 322 -11.81 12.27 3.27
C ARG A 322 -11.66 13.32 4.37
N ASN A 323 -11.57 12.91 5.63
CA ASN A 323 -11.19 13.79 6.73
C ASN A 323 -9.69 14.11 6.77
N GLN A 324 -8.84 13.25 6.18
CA GLN A 324 -7.38 13.40 6.18
C GLN A 324 -6.85 14.05 4.90
N ARG A 325 -7.50 13.86 3.75
CA ARG A 325 -7.17 14.52 2.48
C ARG A 325 -8.43 14.70 1.65
N ASN A 326 -8.54 15.80 0.92
CA ASN A 326 -9.74 16.07 0.14
C ASN A 326 -9.95 15.06 -1.01
N PHE A 327 -11.20 14.77 -1.34
CA PHE A 327 -11.60 13.99 -2.52
C PHE A 327 -11.02 12.56 -2.63
N MET A 328 -10.57 11.97 -1.53
CA MET A 328 -10.09 10.57 -1.53
C MET A 328 -11.19 9.66 -2.08
N VAL A 329 -10.84 8.86 -3.10
CA VAL A 329 -11.79 8.14 -3.99
C VAL A 329 -12.72 9.15 -4.65
N GLN A 330 -12.32 9.64 -5.82
CA GLN A 330 -12.79 10.91 -6.39
C GLN A 330 -14.09 10.77 -7.21
N THR A 331 -14.41 9.57 -7.66
CA THR A 331 -15.53 9.32 -8.59
C THR A 331 -16.32 8.11 -8.12
N GLU A 332 -17.63 8.11 -8.37
CA GLU A 332 -18.51 6.96 -8.12
C GLU A 332 -18.02 5.68 -8.81
N GLU A 333 -17.49 5.76 -10.04
CA GLU A 333 -16.92 4.60 -10.75
C GLU A 333 -15.77 3.94 -9.97
N GLN A 334 -14.89 4.77 -9.36
CA GLN A 334 -13.82 4.29 -8.48
C GLN A 334 -14.38 3.64 -7.23
N TYR A 335 -15.40 4.24 -6.62
CA TYR A 335 -16.04 3.73 -5.41
C TYR A 335 -16.70 2.36 -5.65
N THR A 336 -17.48 2.26 -6.74
CA THR A 336 -18.09 1.03 -7.22
C THR A 336 -17.05 -0.06 -7.48
N PHE A 337 -15.93 0.31 -8.11
CA PHE A 337 -14.83 -0.62 -8.37
C PHE A 337 -14.18 -1.16 -7.09
N LEU A 338 -14.18 -0.43 -5.96
CA LEU A 338 -13.71 -0.98 -4.68
C LEU A 338 -14.53 -2.22 -4.29
N TYR A 339 -15.86 -2.12 -4.41
CA TYR A 339 -16.75 -3.25 -4.12
C TYR A 339 -16.48 -4.44 -5.04
N ASP A 340 -16.25 -4.21 -6.33
CA ASP A 340 -15.87 -5.28 -7.27
C ASP A 340 -14.58 -5.97 -6.87
N VAL A 341 -13.57 -5.20 -6.45
CA VAL A 341 -12.30 -5.73 -5.96
C VAL A 341 -12.50 -6.61 -4.72
N PHE A 342 -13.35 -6.21 -3.78
CA PHE A 342 -13.60 -7.00 -2.58
C PHE A 342 -14.47 -8.24 -2.83
N VAL A 343 -15.43 -8.17 -3.77
CA VAL A 343 -16.17 -9.36 -4.24
C VAL A 343 -15.21 -10.36 -4.86
N GLU A 344 -14.33 -9.92 -5.77
CA GLU A 344 -13.29 -10.78 -6.36
C GLU A 344 -12.39 -11.38 -5.27
N ALA A 345 -11.92 -10.56 -4.31
CA ALA A 345 -11.00 -11.01 -3.27
C ALA A 345 -11.59 -12.07 -2.32
N VAL A 346 -12.89 -12.02 -2.03
CA VAL A 346 -13.55 -13.03 -1.17
C VAL A 346 -14.02 -14.25 -1.94
N THR A 347 -14.27 -14.13 -3.24
CA THR A 347 -14.76 -15.25 -4.08
C THR A 347 -13.61 -16.06 -4.67
N VAL A 348 -12.49 -15.41 -5.01
CA VAL A 348 -11.33 -16.01 -5.65
C VAL A 348 -10.12 -15.94 -4.72
N HIS A 349 -9.86 -17.02 -3.99
CA HIS A 349 -8.72 -17.13 -3.09
C HIS A 349 -7.96 -18.45 -3.25
N GLY A 350 -6.66 -18.46 -2.90
CA GLY A 350 -5.85 -19.69 -2.82
C GLY A 350 -5.52 -20.36 -4.15
N THR A 351 -5.58 -19.62 -5.26
CA THR A 351 -5.26 -20.12 -6.61
C THR A 351 -3.82 -19.87 -7.04
N GLU A 352 -3.07 -19.06 -6.29
CA GLU A 352 -1.65 -18.83 -6.51
C GLU A 352 -0.83 -19.91 -5.80
N VAL A 353 0.08 -20.56 -6.54
CA VAL A 353 0.85 -21.71 -6.06
C VAL A 353 2.30 -21.53 -6.46
N THR A 354 3.21 -21.71 -5.51
CA THR A 354 4.65 -21.69 -5.78
C THR A 354 5.04 -22.92 -6.61
N ALA A 355 6.14 -22.83 -7.37
CA ALA A 355 6.66 -23.99 -8.10
C ALA A 355 6.93 -25.18 -7.16
N HIS A 356 7.44 -24.91 -5.94
CA HIS A 356 7.66 -25.92 -4.91
C HIS A 356 6.35 -26.56 -4.43
N GLY A 357 5.30 -25.75 -4.22
CA GLY A 357 3.98 -26.21 -3.77
C GLY A 357 3.12 -26.85 -4.86
N LEU A 358 3.50 -26.74 -6.14
CA LEU A 358 2.66 -27.12 -7.27
C LEU A 358 2.29 -28.60 -7.26
N TYR A 359 3.26 -29.48 -6.99
CA TYR A 359 2.99 -30.92 -6.93
C TYR A 359 1.92 -31.24 -5.87
N ASN A 360 2.10 -30.75 -4.65
CA ASN A 360 1.17 -30.97 -3.54
C ASN A 360 -0.21 -30.37 -3.84
N HIS A 361 -0.27 -29.20 -4.48
CA HIS A 361 -1.52 -28.59 -4.89
C HIS A 361 -2.26 -29.44 -5.94
N VAL A 362 -1.57 -29.93 -6.97
CA VAL A 362 -2.15 -30.81 -7.99
C VAL A 362 -2.65 -32.12 -7.39
N VAL A 363 -1.89 -32.73 -6.46
CA VAL A 363 -2.33 -33.92 -5.74
C VAL A 363 -3.63 -33.64 -4.97
N LYS A 364 -3.71 -32.50 -4.27
CA LYS A 364 -4.92 -32.08 -3.54
C LYS A 364 -6.12 -31.88 -4.46
N LEU A 365 -5.94 -31.28 -5.64
CA LEU A 365 -7.03 -31.08 -6.62
C LEU A 365 -7.57 -32.39 -7.21
N ARG A 366 -6.76 -33.46 -7.24
CA ARG A 366 -7.20 -34.78 -7.72
C ARG A 366 -7.97 -35.57 -6.66
N GLN A 367 -7.94 -35.15 -5.40
CA GLN A 367 -8.71 -35.77 -4.34
C GLN A 367 -10.17 -35.30 -4.43
N THR A 368 -11.13 -36.22 -4.24
CA THR A 368 -12.54 -35.87 -4.14
C THR A 368 -12.75 -34.94 -2.95
N ALA A 369 -13.34 -33.77 -3.20
CA ALA A 369 -13.68 -32.83 -2.14
C ALA A 369 -14.55 -33.54 -1.08
N PRO A 370 -14.26 -33.38 0.22
CA PRO A 370 -15.11 -33.87 1.29
C PRO A 370 -16.56 -33.44 1.05
N THR A 371 -17.51 -34.37 1.18
CA THR A 371 -18.94 -34.15 0.87
C THR A 371 -19.52 -32.92 1.59
N ASN A 372 -18.96 -32.58 2.75
CA ASN A 372 -19.36 -31.45 3.60
C ASN A 372 -19.05 -30.07 2.95
N LEU A 373 -18.10 -29.99 2.02
CA LEU A 373 -17.78 -28.76 1.28
C LEU A 373 -18.66 -28.55 0.04
N LEU A 374 -19.28 -29.61 -0.49
CA LEU A 374 -20.14 -29.55 -1.67
C LEU A 374 -21.55 -29.01 -1.34
N VAL A 375 -21.97 -29.07 -0.09
CA VAL A 375 -23.30 -28.60 0.35
C VAL A 375 -23.38 -27.07 0.42
N GLN A 376 -22.27 -26.38 0.71
CA GLN A 376 -22.24 -24.90 0.76
C GLN A 376 -22.33 -24.23 -0.62
N ASN A 377 -22.07 -24.95 -1.71
CA ASN A 377 -22.06 -24.41 -3.08
C ASN A 377 -23.30 -24.79 -3.92
N LYS A 378 -24.37 -25.30 -3.31
CA LYS A 378 -25.67 -25.51 -3.99
C LYS A 378 -26.73 -24.58 -3.42
N SER A 379 -26.92 -23.41 -4.04
CA SER A 379 -28.21 -22.98 -4.62
C SER A 379 -28.21 -21.49 -5.00
N VAL A 380 -27.94 -21.20 -6.27
CA VAL A 380 -28.77 -20.25 -7.03
C VAL A 380 -29.01 -20.91 -8.38
N ALA A 381 -30.09 -21.68 -8.48
CA ALA A 381 -30.64 -22.10 -9.76
C ALA A 381 -31.93 -21.31 -9.96
N ASN A 382 -31.97 -20.61 -11.10
CA ASN A 382 -33.07 -19.77 -11.57
C ASN A 382 -34.42 -20.50 -11.51
N GLY A 383 -35.45 -19.72 -11.18
CA GLY A 383 -36.82 -20.18 -11.12
C GLY A 383 -37.31 -20.76 -12.44
N LEU A 384 -37.94 -21.92 -12.33
CA LEU A 384 -39.10 -22.34 -13.10
C LEU A 384 -40.03 -23.03 -12.11
N GLN A 385 -41.22 -22.47 -11.93
CA GLN A 385 -42.32 -23.08 -11.21
C GLN A 385 -42.69 -24.40 -11.88
N ASP A 386 -42.97 -25.42 -11.09
CA ASP A 386 -44.07 -26.31 -11.41
C ASP A 386 -44.81 -26.74 -10.14
N SER A 387 -46.12 -26.51 -10.20
CA SER A 387 -47.12 -26.83 -9.18
C SER A 387 -47.58 -28.29 -9.25
N THR A 388 -48.33 -28.72 -8.22
CA THR A 388 -49.05 -30.01 -8.02
C THR A 388 -48.20 -31.06 -7.25
N THR A 389 -48.59 -31.72 -6.13
CA THR A 389 -49.90 -32.16 -5.59
C THR A 389 -49.78 -32.57 -4.09
N THR A 390 -50.74 -32.11 -3.27
CA THR A 390 -51.48 -32.76 -2.13
C THR A 390 -50.79 -33.53 -0.97
N THR A 391 -50.87 -32.90 0.21
CA THR A 391 -51.35 -33.36 1.55
C THR A 391 -51.03 -34.77 2.10
N THR A 392 -50.35 -34.82 3.26
CA THR A 392 -50.84 -35.57 4.44
C THR A 392 -50.15 -35.14 5.74
N THR A 393 -50.98 -34.88 6.74
CA THR A 393 -50.69 -34.48 8.13
C THR A 393 -50.22 -35.68 8.95
N THR A 394 -49.16 -35.56 9.76
CA THR A 394 -49.08 -36.30 11.04
C THR A 394 -48.22 -35.53 12.05
N THR A 395 -48.84 -35.28 13.19
CA THR A 395 -48.32 -34.72 14.44
C THR A 395 -47.27 -35.64 15.09
N GLY A 396 -46.21 -35.06 15.66
CA GLY A 396 -45.23 -35.81 16.44
C GLY A 396 -44.23 -34.90 17.16
N ASN A 397 -44.59 -34.47 18.37
CA ASN A 397 -43.67 -33.90 19.35
C ASN A 397 -42.52 -34.87 19.64
N LYS A 398 -41.26 -34.42 19.57
CA LYS A 398 -40.17 -34.96 20.39
C LYS A 398 -38.99 -33.98 20.54
N MET A 399 -38.96 -33.43 21.76
CA MET A 399 -37.82 -33.13 22.65
C MET A 399 -36.54 -32.48 22.11
N LEU A 400 -36.20 -31.40 22.83
CA LEU A 400 -34.89 -30.80 22.96
C LEU A 400 -33.79 -31.85 23.18
N ALA A 401 -32.76 -31.79 22.35
CA ALA A 401 -31.42 -32.22 22.71
C ALA A 401 -30.45 -31.06 22.41
N SER A 402 -29.89 -30.52 23.48
CA SER A 402 -28.72 -29.67 23.50
C SER A 402 -27.56 -30.34 22.76
N GLY A 403 -27.16 -29.78 21.61
CA GLY A 403 -25.92 -30.10 20.93
C GLY A 403 -25.11 -28.82 20.80
N GLN A 404 -24.08 -28.69 21.63
CA GLN A 404 -23.01 -27.72 21.42
C GLN A 404 -22.50 -27.87 19.99
N SER A 405 -22.66 -26.85 19.15
CA SER A 405 -22.02 -26.78 17.84
C SER A 405 -20.55 -26.40 18.03
N GLY A 406 -19.77 -27.35 18.55
CA GLY A 406 -18.33 -27.34 18.38
C GLY A 406 -17.99 -27.85 16.99
N LEU A 407 -17.39 -26.99 16.18
CA LEU A 407 -16.28 -27.29 15.28
C LEU A 407 -15.91 -25.96 14.62
N GLU A 408 -14.98 -25.28 15.26
CA GLU A 408 -14.18 -24.18 14.70
C GLU A 408 -13.69 -24.60 13.31
N LEU A 409 -14.17 -23.89 12.28
CA LEU A 409 -13.42 -23.81 11.04
C LEU A 409 -12.16 -23.01 11.36
N GLU A 410 -11.05 -23.72 11.59
CA GLU A 410 -9.71 -23.17 11.44
C GLU A 410 -9.59 -22.65 9.99
N PHE A 411 -10.00 -21.40 9.79
CA PHE A 411 -9.73 -20.61 8.62
C PHE A 411 -8.22 -20.35 8.57
N ASN A 412 -7.47 -21.30 8.04
CA ASN A 412 -6.04 -21.14 7.78
C ASN A 412 -5.83 -20.16 6.60
N VAL A 413 -5.96 -18.87 6.90
CA VAL A 413 -5.30 -17.76 6.17
C VAL A 413 -3.76 -17.92 6.24
N SER A 414 -3.28 -18.81 7.11
CA SER A 414 -1.89 -19.21 7.31
C SER A 414 -1.18 -19.72 6.05
N PHE A 415 -1.90 -20.21 5.05
CA PHE A 415 -1.29 -20.60 3.77
C PHE A 415 -0.77 -19.42 2.94
N LEU A 416 -1.09 -18.17 3.32
CA LEU A 416 -0.50 -17.00 2.69
C LEU A 416 0.94 -16.71 3.16
N PHE A 417 1.41 -17.26 4.30
CA PHE A 417 2.67 -16.80 4.91
C PHE A 417 3.48 -17.85 5.67
N LYS A 418 3.18 -19.15 5.60
CA LYS A 418 4.02 -20.17 6.25
C LYS A 418 5.15 -20.64 5.34
N GLU A 419 6.13 -19.77 5.09
CA GLU A 419 7.48 -20.14 4.62
C GLU A 419 8.46 -19.04 5.05
N SER A 420 9.02 -19.18 6.25
CA SER A 420 10.15 -18.35 6.70
C SER A 420 11.09 -19.18 7.58
N GLU A 421 11.69 -20.22 7.00
CA GLU A 421 12.96 -20.77 7.47
C GLU A 421 13.74 -21.28 6.25
N PHE A 422 14.66 -20.48 5.71
CA PHE A 422 15.78 -21.01 4.93
C PHE A 422 17.03 -20.12 5.08
N PRO A 423 18.22 -20.71 5.26
CA PRO A 423 19.49 -20.01 5.21
C PRO A 423 20.01 -19.86 3.76
N PHE A 424 20.85 -18.83 3.60
CA PHE A 424 21.52 -18.26 2.42
C PHE A 424 21.95 -19.16 1.25
N GLY A 425 21.95 -18.56 0.05
CA GLY A 425 23.09 -18.61 -0.88
C GLY A 425 22.82 -18.96 -2.35
N ALA A 426 23.11 -17.99 -3.24
CA ALA A 426 23.55 -18.13 -4.64
C ALA A 426 22.54 -18.30 -5.81
N HIS A 427 22.69 -17.38 -6.76
CA HIS A 427 22.47 -17.40 -8.23
C HIS A 427 21.08 -17.64 -8.85
N ASP A 428 20.66 -16.63 -9.61
CA ASP A 428 19.81 -16.59 -10.81
C ASP A 428 18.97 -17.83 -11.16
N ILE A 429 17.63 -17.71 -11.01
CA ILE A 429 16.65 -18.42 -11.84
C ILE A 429 15.43 -17.50 -12.08
N PRO A 430 14.96 -17.30 -13.33
CA PRO A 430 13.76 -16.51 -13.60
C PRO A 430 12.51 -17.31 -13.18
N THR A 431 11.75 -16.81 -12.20
CA THR A 431 10.48 -17.40 -11.78
C THR A 431 9.37 -17.00 -12.75
N GLY A 432 9.07 -17.89 -13.71
CA GLY A 432 7.90 -17.78 -14.57
C GLY A 432 6.62 -18.19 -13.81
N THR A 433 5.65 -17.28 -13.73
CA THR A 433 4.29 -17.58 -13.24
C THR A 433 3.43 -18.12 -14.38
N VAL A 434 2.94 -19.36 -14.26
CA VAL A 434 1.99 -19.95 -15.21
C VAL A 434 0.57 -19.55 -14.82
N LEU A 435 -0.09 -18.74 -15.66
CA LEU A 435 -1.53 -18.47 -15.60
C LEU A 435 -2.27 -19.54 -16.42
N LEU A 436 -3.01 -20.43 -15.75
CA LEU A 436 -3.94 -21.34 -16.42
C LEU A 436 -5.32 -20.65 -16.56
N ARG A 437 -5.73 -20.37 -17.80
CA ARG A 437 -7.12 -20.03 -18.16
C ARG A 437 -7.76 -21.20 -18.93
N ASN A 438 -9.04 -21.40 -18.66
CA ASN A 438 -9.86 -22.59 -18.93
C ASN A 438 -9.85 -23.18 -20.34
N ASN A 439 -9.76 -24.52 -20.36
CA ASN A 439 -10.45 -25.51 -21.21
C ASN A 439 -10.95 -25.08 -22.60
N LYS A 440 -10.19 -25.45 -23.63
CA LYS A 440 -10.72 -26.18 -24.79
C LYS A 440 -9.72 -27.26 -25.21
N PHE A 441 -10.08 -28.51 -24.93
CA PHE A 441 -9.45 -29.66 -25.55
C PHE A 441 -9.76 -29.63 -27.04
N PHE A 442 -8.72 -29.53 -27.86
CA PHE A 442 -8.71 -30.17 -29.18
C PHE A 442 -7.51 -31.12 -29.19
N SER A 443 -7.82 -32.41 -29.24
CA SER A 443 -6.89 -33.44 -29.66
C SER A 443 -6.57 -33.20 -31.14
N ASP A 444 -5.30 -33.09 -31.49
CA ASP A 444 -4.65 -34.08 -32.36
C ASP A 444 -3.29 -33.62 -32.95
N PHE A 445 -2.46 -34.65 -33.17
CA PHE A 445 -1.27 -34.75 -34.03
C PHE A 445 0.10 -34.19 -33.58
N THR A 446 0.85 -35.10 -32.96
CA THR A 446 2.19 -35.59 -33.34
C THR A 446 3.28 -34.63 -33.84
N GLY A 447 4.42 -34.68 -33.13
CA GLY A 447 5.73 -34.93 -33.73
C GLY A 447 6.54 -33.71 -34.17
N ILE A 448 7.67 -33.46 -33.48
CA ILE A 448 9.03 -33.72 -33.98
C ILE A 448 10.06 -33.19 -32.96
N THR A 449 10.99 -34.07 -32.60
CA THR A 449 12.28 -33.90 -31.92
C THR A 449 13.16 -32.94 -32.73
N VAL A 450 13.87 -31.96 -32.18
CA VAL A 450 15.08 -32.01 -31.33
C VAL A 450 15.19 -30.69 -30.57
#